data_AF-A0A943YDD9-F1
#
_entry.id   AF-A0A943YDD9-F1
#
_cell.length_a   1.000
_cell.length_b   1.000
_cell.length_c   1.000
_cell.angle_alpha   90.00
_cell.angle_beta   90.00
_cell.angle_gamma   90.00
#
_symmetry.space_group_name_H-M   'P 1'
#
loop_
_entity.id
_entity.type
_entity.pdbx_description
1 polymer ?
#
loop_
_entity_poly.entity_id
_entity_poly.type
_entity_poly.pdbx_seq_one_letter_code
_entity_poly.pdbx_strand_id
1 'polypeptide(L)' 'MMYTEFEILQLLAKNPGRVFSKEQIYDMVWYEPYAGDYNIVMSHISHIREKIEDDPSHPVYIQTVWGVGYKFNGSAGSE' A
#
# COMPACT_ATOMS: atom_id res chain seq x y z
N MET A 1 -4.95 -9.54 -9.73
CA MET A 1 -4.95 -8.31 -8.93
C MET A 1 -6.06 -7.41 -9.47
N MET A 2 -6.91 -6.86 -8.61
CA MET A 2 -7.96 -5.89 -8.98
C MET A 2 -7.32 -4.57 -9.42
N TYR A 3 -8.02 -3.77 -10.23
CA TYR A 3 -7.51 -2.48 -10.73
C TYR A 3 -7.03 -1.56 -9.58
N THR A 4 -7.86 -1.37 -8.55
CA THR A 4 -7.53 -0.56 -7.37
C THR A 4 -6.30 -1.06 -6.61
N GLU A 5 -6.14 -2.39 -6.47
CA GLU A 5 -4.96 -2.97 -5.83
C GLU A 5 -3.69 -2.65 -6.62
N PHE A 6 -3.78 -2.71 -7.95
CA PHE A 6 -2.69 -2.35 -8.84
C PHE A 6 -2.36 -0.87 -8.74
N GLU A 7 -3.36 0.02 -8.68
CA GLU A 7 -3.13 1.46 -8.51
C GLU A 7 -2.47 1.80 -7.18
N ILE A 8 -2.91 1.19 -6.07
CA ILE A 8 -2.26 1.35 -4.75
C ILE A 8 -0.82 0.88 -4.82
N LEU A 9 -0.57 -0.32 -5.35
CA LEU A 9 0.78 -0.85 -5.50
C LEU A 9 1.65 0.07 -6.37
N GLN A 10 1.10 0.55 -7.50
CA GLN A 10 1.80 1.45 -8.41
C GLN A 10 2.15 2.78 -7.74
N LEU A 11 1.22 3.37 -6.97
CA LEU A 11 1.46 4.60 -6.22
C LEU A 11 2.65 4.46 -5.27
N LEU A 12 2.66 3.38 -4.48
CA LEU A 12 3.71 3.11 -3.51
C LEU A 12 5.04 2.79 -4.22
N ALA A 13 5.02 1.91 -5.22
CA ALA A 13 6.22 1.46 -5.93
C ALA A 13 6.89 2.55 -6.77
N LYS A 14 6.13 3.51 -7.33
CA LYS A 14 6.68 4.69 -8.00
C LYS A 14 7.38 5.66 -7.04
N ASN A 15 7.15 5.52 -5.73
CA ASN A 15 7.66 6.40 -4.68
C ASN A 15 8.35 5.59 -3.57
N PRO A 16 9.40 4.81 -3.87
CA PRO A 16 10.04 3.93 -2.90
C PRO A 16 10.57 4.73 -1.70
N GLY A 17 10.35 4.21 -0.49
CA GLY A 17 10.73 4.83 0.77
C GLY A 17 9.80 5.94 1.27
N ARG A 18 8.95 6.51 0.41
CA ARG A 18 7.97 7.53 0.82
C ARG A 18 6.81 6.89 1.57
N VAL A 19 6.41 7.51 2.67
CA VAL A 19 5.25 7.08 3.46
C VAL A 19 4.00 7.83 2.98
N PHE A 20 2.92 7.08 2.75
CA PHE A 20 1.59 7.62 2.47
C PHE A 20 0.63 7.21 3.57
N SER A 21 -0.15 8.16 4.08
CA SER A 21 -1.24 7.87 5.01
C SER A 21 -2.38 7.13 4.31
N LYS A 22 -3.31 6.57 5.08
CA LYS A 22 -4.49 5.89 4.54
C LYS A 22 -5.36 6.85 3.74
N GLU A 23 -5.53 8.06 4.25
CA GLU A 23 -6.27 9.15 3.61
C GLU A 23 -5.60 9.56 2.30
N GLN A 24 -4.27 9.71 2.28
CA GLN A 24 -3.55 10.03 1.06
C GLN A 24 -3.67 8.95 -0.01
N ILE A 25 -3.60 7.67 0.38
CA ILE A 25 -3.79 6.56 -0.56
C ILE A 25 -5.22 6.58 -1.10
N TYR A 26 -6.22 6.80 -0.24
CA TYR A 26 -7.62 6.91 -0.65
C TYR A 26 -7.80 8.05 -1.67
N ASP A 27 -7.43 9.27 -1.31
CA ASP A 27 -7.62 10.46 -2.13
C ASP A 27 -6.94 10.33 -3.51
N MET A 28 -5.77 9.71 -3.56
CA MET A 28 -4.99 9.57 -4.80
C MET A 28 -5.47 8.44 -5.71
N VAL A 29 -6.08 7.39 -5.16
CA VAL A 29 -6.54 6.22 -5.94
C VAL A 29 -8.01 6.35 -6.33
N TRP A 30 -8.86 6.87 -5.45
CA TRP A 30 -10.28 7.07 -5.73
C TRP A 30 -10.59 8.45 -6.33
N TYR A 31 -9.62 9.38 -6.34
CA TYR A 31 -9.78 10.74 -6.89
C TYR A 31 -10.91 11.54 -6.26
N GLU A 32 -11.24 11.25 -5.01
CA GLU A 32 -12.28 11.93 -4.23
C GLU A 32 -11.81 12.10 -2.79
N PRO A 33 -12.31 13.11 -2.06
CA PRO A 33 -11.97 13.28 -0.66
C PRO A 33 -12.43 12.08 0.16
N TYR A 34 -11.56 11.65 1.07
CA TYR A 34 -11.82 10.62 2.05
C TYR A 34 -13.22 10.69 2.68
N ALA A 35 -13.97 9.59 2.58
CA ALA A 35 -15.36 9.49 3.02
C ALA A 35 -15.55 8.90 4.43
N GLY A 36 -14.48 8.63 5.18
CA GLY A 36 -14.56 8.19 6.58
C GLY A 36 -14.33 6.70 6.84
N ASP A 37 -14.10 5.87 5.82
CA ASP A 37 -13.77 4.44 6.00
C ASP A 37 -12.35 4.13 5.51
N TYR A 38 -11.39 4.06 6.44
CA TYR A 38 -10.02 3.68 6.11
C TYR A 38 -9.83 2.17 5.95
N ASN A 39 -10.85 1.35 6.29
CA ASN A 39 -10.73 -0.10 6.26
C ASN A 39 -10.59 -0.62 4.82
N ILE A 40 -11.13 0.10 3.83
CA ILE A 40 -11.00 -0.27 2.42
C ILE A 40 -9.53 -0.29 1.98
N VAL A 41 -8.74 0.74 2.35
CA VAL A 41 -7.30 0.80 2.05
C VAL A 41 -6.57 -0.36 2.72
N MET A 42 -6.90 -0.65 3.99
CA MET A 42 -6.28 -1.77 4.71
C MET A 42 -6.59 -3.12 4.05
N SER A 43 -7.83 -3.35 3.63
CA SER A 43 -8.24 -4.57 2.96
C SER A 43 -7.49 -4.76 1.65
N HIS A 44 -7.38 -3.71 0.82
CA HIS A 44 -6.58 -3.79 -0.41
C HIS A 44 -5.10 -4.02 -0.12
N ILE A 45 -4.51 -3.38 0.89
CA ILE A 45 -3.12 -3.65 1.29
C ILE A 45 -2.92 -5.11 1.72
N SER A 46 -3.87 -5.68 2.47
CA SER A 46 -3.83 -7.11 2.86
C SER A 46 -3.84 -8.00 1.62
N HIS A 47 -4.79 -7.79 0.71
CA HIS A 47 -4.89 -8.59 -0.53
C HIS A 47 -3.70 -8.38 -1.47
N ILE A 48 -3.07 -7.20 -1.49
CA ILE A 48 -1.85 -6.97 -2.26
C ILE A 48 -0.72 -7.80 -1.66
N ARG A 49 -0.53 -7.76 -0.33
CA ARG A 49 0.53 -8.53 0.35
C ARG A 49 0.37 -10.04 0.12
N GLU A 50 -0.85 -10.55 0.20
CA GLU A 50 -1.16 -11.95 -0.15
C GLU A 50 -0.73 -12.36 -1.56
N LYS A 51 -0.56 -11.40 -2.48
CA LYS A 51 -0.21 -11.65 -3.88
C LYS A 51 1.26 -11.44 -4.20
N ILE A 52 1.98 -10.60 -3.45
CA ILE A 52 3.34 -10.17 -3.80
C ILE A 52 4.40 -10.52 -2.75
N GLU A 53 3.99 -10.77 -1.50
CA GLU A 53 4.91 -11.12 -0.42
C GLU A 53 5.01 -12.66 -0.34
N ASP A 54 6.19 -13.17 -0.03
CA ASP A 54 6.35 -14.60 0.28
C ASP A 54 5.66 -14.97 1.60
N ASP A 55 5.74 -14.07 2.61
CA ASP A 55 4.98 -14.14 3.85
C ASP A 55 4.27 -12.81 4.13
N PRO A 56 2.94 -12.74 3.91
CA PRO A 56 2.15 -11.53 4.16
C PRO A 56 2.17 -11.03 5.61
N SER A 57 2.48 -11.91 6.57
CA SER A 57 2.60 -11.58 8.00
C SER A 57 3.91 -10.85 8.31
N HIS A 58 4.93 -11.03 7.46
CA HIS A 58 6.24 -10.40 7.54
C HIS A 58 6.55 -9.66 6.23
N PRO A 59 5.79 -8.61 5.88
CA PRO A 59 5.86 -8.00 4.57
C PRO A 59 7.17 -7.24 4.37
N VAL A 60 7.86 -7.56 3.27
CA VAL A 60 9.16 -6.98 2.91
C VAL A 60 8.98 -5.83 1.92
N TYR A 61 8.03 -5.91 0.99
CA TYR A 61 7.79 -4.90 -0.05
C TYR A 61 6.90 -3.75 0.45
N ILE A 62 5.70 -4.04 0.97
CA ILE A 62 4.79 -3.01 1.49
C ILE A 62 4.87 -3.00 3.01
N GLN A 63 5.57 -2.03 3.58
CA GLN A 63 5.78 -1.94 5.02
C GLN A 63 4.76 -1.02 5.69
N THR A 64 4.28 -1.44 6.86
CA THR A 64 3.46 -0.58 7.74
C THR A 64 4.37 0.33 8.54
N VAL A 65 4.11 1.64 8.48
CA VAL A 65 4.68 2.64 9.38
C VAL A 65 3.62 2.95 10.44
N TRP A 66 3.77 2.36 11.62
CA TRP A 66 2.78 2.42 12.70
C TRP A 66 2.39 3.86 13.05
N GLY A 67 1.08 4.12 13.08
CA GLY A 67 0.52 5.46 13.34
C GLY A 67 0.63 6.46 12.19
N VAL A 68 1.24 6.08 11.06
CA VAL A 68 1.47 7.00 9.93
C VAL A 68 0.82 6.48 8.64
N GLY A 69 1.12 5.24 8.22
CA GLY A 69 0.63 4.71 6.95
C GLY A 69 1.47 3.60 6.36
N TYR A 70 1.68 3.62 5.05
CA TYR A 70 2.38 2.57 4.30
C TYR A 70 3.48 3.15 3.41
N LYS A 71 4.52 2.35 3.16
CA LYS A 71 5.59 2.68 2.21
C LYS A 71 5.99 1.45 1.41
N PHE A 72 6.49 1.67 0.20
CA PHE A 72 7.16 0.63 -0.57
C PHE A 72 8.65 0.57 -0.23
N ASN A 73 9.18 -0.62 -0.02
CA ASN A 73 10.58 -0.90 0.20
C ASN A 73 11.16 -1.54 -1.07
N GLY A 74 11.77 -0.71 -1.94
CA GLY A 74 12.31 -1.15 -3.23
C GLY A 74 13.61 -1.96 -3.15
N SER A 75 14.25 -2.03 -1.99
CA SER A 75 15.51 -2.77 -1.76
C SER A 75 15.33 -4.29 -1.62
N ALA A 76 14.09 -4.78 -1.63
CA ALA A 76 13.77 -6.19 -1.42
C ALA A 76 13.95 -7.08 -2.67
N GLY A 77 14.35 -6.52 -3.81
CA GLY A 77 14.55 -7.23 -5.08
C GLY A 77 15.99 -7.26 -5.59
N SER A 78 16.97 -6.95 -4.73
CA SER A 78 18.39 -6.91 -5.09
C SER A 78 19.23 -7.71 -4.12
N GLU A 79 19.03 -9.03 -4.10
CA GLU A 79 19.99 -10.04 -3.64
C GLU A 79 19.99 -11.22 -4.63
#